data_AF-A0A650ELT5-F1
#
_entry.id   AF-A0A650ELT5-F1
#
_cell.length_a   1.000
_cell.length_b   1.000
_cell.length_c   1.000
_cell.angle_alpha   90.00
_cell.angle_beta   90.00
_cell.angle_gamma   90.00
#
_symmetry.space_group_name_H-M   'P 1'
#
loop_
_entity.id
_entity.type
_entity.pdbx_description
1 polymer ?
#
loop_
_entity_poly.entity_id
_entity_poly.type
_entity_poly.pdbx_seq_one_letter_code
_entity_poly.pdbx_strand_id
1 'polypeptide(L)' 'MECPYCKHSLTQSEVVSLLKSLDKARKDCEVCHKSFIGSKSAKTCSSACRSKAYRIRKAAQIH' A
#
# COMPACT_ATOMS: atom_id res chain seq x y z
N MET A 1 5.95 -23.30 8.69
CA MET A 1 6.92 -22.73 9.67
C MET A 1 6.18 -22.58 10.98
N GLU A 2 6.73 -23.09 12.07
CA GLU A 2 6.08 -23.00 13.39
C GLU A 2 6.70 -21.87 14.21
N CYS A 3 5.86 -21.06 14.86
CA CYS A 3 6.35 -20.02 15.76
C CYS A 3 6.88 -20.66 17.06
N PRO A 4 8.14 -20.41 17.49
CA PRO A 4 8.69 -21.04 18.69
C PRO A 4 8.00 -20.61 19.99
N TYR A 5 7.34 -19.44 20.00
CA TYR A 5 6.68 -18.86 21.17
C TYR A 5 5.23 -19.30 21.36
N CYS A 6 4.43 -19.31 20.29
CA CYS A 6 3.00 -19.66 20.37
C CYS A 6 2.66 -21.02 19.75
N LYS A 7 3.65 -21.73 19.17
CA LYS A 7 3.50 -23.03 18.49
C LYS A 7 2.47 -23.03 17.34
N HIS A 8 2.07 -21.85 16.88
CA HIS A 8 1.16 -21.71 15.76
C HIS A 8 1.90 -22.01 14.44
N SER A 9 1.32 -22.89 13.63
CA SER A 9 1.86 -23.26 12.32
C SER A 9 1.31 -22.31 11.27
N LEU A 10 2.17 -21.42 10.78
CA LEU A 10 1.81 -20.48 9.72
C LEU A 10 1.79 -21.21 8.37
N THR A 11 0.68 -21.05 7.66
CA THR A 11 0.57 -21.41 6.24
C THR A 11 1.40 -20.46 5.37
N GLN A 12 1.71 -20.88 4.14
CA GLN A 12 2.44 -20.04 3.18
C GLN A 12 1.70 -18.70 2.93
N SER A 13 0.37 -18.73 2.85
CA SER A 13 -0.47 -17.54 2.63
C SER A 13 -0.34 -16.50 3.76
N GLU A 14 -0.29 -16.98 5.01
CA GLU A 14 -0.15 -16.13 6.18
C GLU A 14 1.24 -15.50 6.25
N VAL A 15 2.29 -16.28 5.98
CA VAL A 15 3.66 -15.77 5.91
C VAL A 15 3.75 -14.64 4.87
N VAL A 16 3.18 -14.83 3.68
CA VAL A 16 3.16 -13.80 2.62
C VAL A 16 2.39 -12.55 3.07
N SER A 17 1.28 -12.71 3.79
CA SER A 17 0.48 -11.57 4.28
C SER A 17 1.20 -10.77 5.37
N LEU A 18 1.96 -11.44 6.24
CA LEU A 18 2.83 -10.81 7.24
C LEU A 18 3.95 -10.02 6.57
N LEU A 19 4.66 -10.62 5.61
CA LEU A 19 5.72 -9.95 4.85
C LEU A 19 5.21 -8.69 4.12
N LYS A 20 4.06 -8.79 3.44
CA LYS A 20 3.41 -7.63 2.79
C LYS A 20 3.08 -6.50 3.75
N SER A 21 2.82 -6.81 5.02
CA SER A 21 2.51 -5.81 6.04
C SER A 21 3.78 -5.11 6.54
N LEU A 22 4.92 -5.81 6.56
CA LEU A 22 6.24 -5.24 6.86
C LEU A 22 6.76 -4.35 5.72
N ASP A 23 6.40 -4.64 4.47
CA ASP A 23 6.74 -3.83 3.29
C ASP A 23 6.02 -2.47 3.21
N LYS A 24 5.22 -2.12 4.23
CA LYS A 24 4.53 -0.84 4.29
C LYS A 24 5.46 0.25 4.83
N ALA A 25 5.46 1.40 4.15
CA ALA A 25 6.26 2.56 4.55
C ALA A 25 5.38 3.82 4.68
N ARG A 26 5.84 4.76 5.51
CA ARG A 26 5.23 6.09 5.59
C ARG A 26 5.63 6.90 4.36
N LYS A 27 4.64 7.47 3.67
CA LYS A 27 4.78 8.23 2.44
C LYS A 27 3.77 9.36 2.39
N ASP A 28 4.00 10.34 1.51
CA ASP A 28 3.04 11.41 1.29
C ASP A 28 2.21 11.16 0.03
N CYS A 29 0.91 11.45 0.11
CA CYS A 29 -0.01 11.26 -1.01
C CYS A 29 0.27 12.28 -2.11
N GLU A 30 0.44 11.83 -3.36
CA GLU A 30 0.67 12.71 -4.52
C GLU A 30 -0.48 13.70 -4.81
N VAL A 31 -1.66 13.52 -4.20
CA VAL A 31 -2.87 14.30 -4.50
C VAL A 31 -3.26 15.27 -3.39
N CYS A 32 -3.11 14.85 -2.14
CA CYS A 32 -3.53 15.65 -0.98
C CYS A 32 -2.37 15.97 -0.03
N HIS A 33 -1.17 15.47 -0.33
CA HIS A 33 0.07 15.69 0.43
C HIS A 33 0.01 15.29 1.91
N LYS A 34 -1.00 14.53 2.31
CA LYS A 34 -1.09 13.94 3.65
C LYS A 34 -0.20 12.71 3.74
N SER A 35 0.48 12.56 4.86
CA SER A 35 1.23 11.34 5.16
C SER A 35 0.29 10.16 5.41
N PHE A 36 0.65 9.00 4.87
CA PHE A 36 -0.09 7.75 5.01
C PHE A 36 0.87 6.55 5.03
N ILE A 37 0.39 5.42 5.53
CA ILE A 37 1.11 4.13 5.47
C ILE A 37 0.63 3.38 4.24
N GLY A 38 1.53 3.08 3.31
CA GLY A 38 1.21 2.42 2.05
C GLY A 38 2.25 1.38 1.65
N SER A 39 1.88 0.49 0.73
CA SER A 39 2.85 -0.41 0.10
C SER A 39 3.90 0.38 -0.68
N LYS A 40 5.01 -0.27 -1.03
CA LYS A 40 6.08 0.34 -1.84
C LYS A 40 5.57 1.01 -3.12
N SER A 41 4.57 0.44 -3.78
CA SER A 41 3.96 0.96 -5.01
C SER A 41 2.80 1.94 -4.79
N ALA A 42 2.33 2.13 -3.56
CA ALA A 42 1.23 3.04 -3.27
C ALA A 42 1.65 4.50 -3.40
N LYS A 43 0.86 5.25 -4.18
CA LYS A 43 1.06 6.69 -4.47
C LYS A 43 -0.01 7.60 -3.83
N THR A 44 -1.13 7.01 -3.45
CA THR A 44 -2.31 7.74 -2.96
C THR A 44 -2.83 7.12 -1.68
N CYS A 45 -3.24 7.97 -0.74
CA CYS A 45 -3.73 7.53 0.57
C CYS A 45 -5.13 6.91 0.55
N SER A 46 -5.90 7.08 -0.52
CA SER A 46 -7.30 6.62 -0.61
C SER A 46 -7.74 6.36 -2.05
N SER A 47 -8.86 5.66 -2.21
CA SER A 47 -9.52 5.47 -3.50
C SER A 47 -9.94 6.80 -4.13
N ALA A 48 -10.41 7.76 -3.34
CA ALA A 48 -10.75 9.10 -3.81
C ALA A 48 -9.54 9.83 -4.41
N CYS A 49 -8.39 9.80 -3.73
CA CYS A 49 -7.15 10.36 -4.25
C CYS A 49 -6.69 9.62 -5.50
N ARG A 50 -6.79 8.29 -5.54
CA ARG A 50 -6.47 7.50 -6.74
C ARG A 50 -7.30 7.92 -7.95
N SER A 51 -8.62 8.07 -7.79
CA SER A 51 -9.52 8.52 -8.85
C SER A 51 -9.21 9.95 -9.30
N LYS A 52 -8.85 10.85 -8.38
CA LYS A 52 -8.41 12.22 -8.72
C LYS A 52 -7.09 12.22 -9.48
N ALA A 53 -6.08 11.45 -9.05
CA ALA A 53 -4.81 11.29 -9.77
C ALA A 53 -5.00 10.73 -11.19
N TYR A 54 -5.92 9.77 -11.37
CA TYR A 54 -6.27 9.26 -12.69
C TYR A 54 -6.85 10.35 -13.60
N ARG A 55 -7.81 11.13 -13.12
CA ARG A 55 -8.43 12.23 -13.88
C ARG A 55 -7.40 13.30 -14.28
N ILE A 56 -6.51 13.69 -13.37
CA ILE A 56 -5.44 14.66 -13.65
C ILE A 56 -4.53 14.14 -14.77
N ARG A 57 -4.06 12.88 -14.67
CA ARG A 57 -3.21 12.28 -15.71
C ARG A 57 -3.90 12.21 -17.07
N LYS A 58 -5.18 11.89 -17.10
CA LYS A 58 -5.96 11.86 -18.36
C LYS A 58 -6.13 13.24 -18.98
N ALA A 59 -6.40 14.27 -18.18
CA ALA A 59 -6.48 15.65 -18.68
C ALA A 59 -5.13 16.13 -19.25
N ALA A 60 -4.01 15.75 -18.63
CA ALA A 60 -2.67 16.11 -19.11
C ALA A 60 -2.25 15.40 -20.41
N GLN A 61 -2.92 14.32 -20.81
CA GLN A 61 -2.67 13.59 -22.06
C GLN A 61 -3.47 14.13 -23.26
N ILE A 62 -4.33 15.12 -23.04
CA ILE A 62 -5.23 15.69 -24.07
C ILE A 62 -4.64 16.96 -24.71
N HIS A 63 -3.39 17.30 -24.40
CA HIS A 63 -2.62 18.37 -25.04
C HIS A 63 -1.44 17.79 -25.82
#